data_AF-A0A225WDX8-F1
#
_entry.id   AF-A0A225WDX8-F1
#
_cell.length_a   1.000
_cell.length_b   1.000
_cell.length_c   1.000
_cell.angle_alpha   90.00
_cell.angle_beta   90.00
_cell.angle_gamma   90.00
#
_symmetry.space_group_name_H-M   'P 1'
#
loop_
_entity.id
_entity.type
_entity.pdbx_description
1 polymer ?
#
loop_
_entity_poly.entity_id
_entity_poly.type
_entity_poly.pdbx_seq_one_letter_code
_entity_poly.pdbx_strand_id
1 'polypeptide(L)'
;SSLQIAPGMPDEYRMFSADTSTGDYGGCFYSYGCQTKGANNIDVPTAYYQQKRGHKSWYLGMQYASNNACAQNTSLQQSYNTIVASIKAGITDNSCTLKTCPASYDVHSDLALIDGKGTDHWGINTNGTCFPVMNSYTGAYLCDPDNTNLKCTSPRNSSTPKSSAMSSFNYQMDAISSNWPVHLGAYLDFVTYQLEWVTGKNCYVRWMLDGSPLFEVPATSVIDIPQNSAKSNPVKAMLEEPMVDRRTRRINEYENSDNKWKKLIGKAFCNPSNDCIIDGNQKKL
;
A
#
# COMPACT_ATOMS: atom_id res chain seq x y z
N SER A 1 -4.28 6.93 -1.55
CA SER A 1 -4.52 6.84 -0.09
C SER A 1 -3.42 6.03 0.56
N SER A 2 -3.13 6.25 1.85
CA SER A 2 -2.02 5.57 2.54
C SER A 2 -2.33 5.18 3.99
N LEU A 3 -1.68 4.12 4.46
CA LEU A 3 -1.53 3.76 5.87
C LEU A 3 -0.11 4.09 6.31
N GLN A 4 0.02 4.76 7.44
CA GLN A 4 1.32 5.02 8.05
C GLN A 4 1.59 3.96 9.14
N ILE A 5 2.71 3.26 9.04
CA ILE A 5 3.06 2.16 9.95
C ILE A 5 4.41 2.43 10.59
N ALA A 6 4.48 2.35 11.91
CA ALA A 6 5.70 2.51 12.69
C ALA A 6 5.77 1.48 13.84
N PRO A 7 6.95 0.90 14.12
CA PRO A 7 8.16 0.98 13.29
C PRO A 7 7.98 0.24 11.95
N GLY A 8 8.45 0.86 10.88
CA GLY A 8 8.44 0.33 9.53
C GLY A 8 9.50 -0.75 9.28
N MET A 9 9.66 -1.14 8.01
CA MET A 9 10.61 -2.15 7.59
C MET A 9 12.07 -1.68 7.78
N PRO A 10 12.95 -2.50 8.39
CA PRO A 10 14.39 -2.27 8.34
C PRO A 10 14.93 -2.25 6.90
N ASP A 11 16.13 -1.71 6.67
CA ASP A 11 16.70 -1.54 5.32
C ASP A 11 16.85 -2.84 4.54
N GLU A 12 17.18 -3.93 5.24
CA GLU A 12 17.33 -5.26 4.64
C GLU A 12 16.01 -5.81 4.07
N TYR A 13 14.85 -5.20 4.35
CA TYR A 13 13.55 -5.59 3.80
C TYR A 13 12.98 -4.54 2.83
N ARG A 14 13.76 -3.52 2.42
CA ARG A 14 13.33 -2.44 1.51
C ARG A 14 13.78 -2.65 0.08
N MET A 15 13.37 -1.82 -0.87
CA MET A 15 14.01 -1.80 -2.19
C MET A 15 15.51 -1.48 -2.07
N PHE A 16 16.35 -2.02 -2.97
CA PHE A 16 17.76 -1.60 -3.02
C PHE A 16 17.86 -0.12 -3.39
N SER A 17 18.82 0.59 -2.80
CA SER A 17 19.09 1.99 -3.16
C SER A 17 19.67 2.06 -4.58
N ALA A 18 19.21 3.04 -5.35
CA ALA A 18 19.81 3.35 -6.64
C ALA A 18 21.26 3.80 -6.46
N ASP A 19 22.16 3.26 -7.28
CA ASP A 19 23.58 3.61 -7.28
C ASP A 19 23.84 4.77 -8.24
N THR A 20 24.08 5.96 -7.68
CA THR A 20 24.35 7.15 -8.49
C THR A 20 25.65 7.05 -9.29
N SER A 21 26.58 6.16 -8.91
CA SER A 21 27.83 5.96 -9.65
C SER A 21 27.61 5.22 -10.97
N THR A 22 26.52 4.46 -11.11
CA THR A 22 26.15 3.78 -12.36
C THR A 22 25.28 4.65 -13.28
N GLY A 23 25.14 5.94 -12.97
CA GLY A 23 24.34 6.90 -13.74
C GLY A 23 22.86 6.95 -13.36
N ASP A 24 22.45 6.24 -12.31
CA ASP A 24 21.10 6.41 -11.77
C ASP A 24 20.96 7.77 -11.08
N TYR A 25 19.82 8.44 -11.29
CA TYR A 25 19.46 9.61 -10.50
C TYR A 25 18.62 9.17 -9.29
N GLY A 26 18.63 9.95 -8.21
CA GLY A 26 18.01 9.58 -6.92
C GLY A 26 16.50 9.32 -6.90
N GLY A 27 15.81 9.37 -8.05
CA GLY A 27 14.38 9.08 -8.19
C GLY A 27 14.03 8.17 -9.37
N CYS A 28 14.99 7.45 -9.95
CA CYS A 28 14.76 6.56 -11.10
C CYS A 28 13.71 5.47 -10.84
N PHE A 29 13.48 5.13 -9.57
CA PHE A 29 12.54 4.09 -9.16
C PHE A 29 11.07 4.53 -9.35
N TYR A 30 10.78 5.83 -9.45
CA TYR A 30 9.43 6.32 -9.74
C TYR A 30 8.99 5.99 -11.17
N SER A 31 9.94 5.84 -12.08
CA SER A 31 9.70 5.46 -13.48
C SER A 31 10.08 4.01 -13.79
N TYR A 32 10.49 3.24 -12.77
CA TYR A 32 11.05 1.89 -12.93
C TYR A 32 12.25 1.83 -13.90
N GLY A 33 13.01 2.93 -13.97
CA GLY A 33 14.10 3.14 -14.93
C GLY A 33 15.50 3.06 -14.34
N CYS A 34 15.66 2.61 -13.09
CA CYS A 34 16.98 2.42 -12.49
C CYS A 34 17.74 1.30 -13.21
N GLN A 35 19.03 1.52 -13.45
CA GLN A 35 19.97 0.51 -13.92
C GLN A 35 20.40 -0.41 -12.78
N THR A 36 20.40 0.08 -11.55
CA THR A 36 20.74 -0.70 -10.36
C THR A 36 19.78 -1.86 -10.18
N LYS A 37 20.34 -3.07 -10.00
CA LYS A 37 19.54 -4.27 -9.80
C LYS A 37 18.78 -4.23 -8.49
N GLY A 38 17.47 -4.44 -8.58
CA GLY A 38 16.58 -4.42 -7.44
C GLY A 38 16.19 -3.04 -6.94
N ALA A 39 16.52 -1.98 -7.67
CA ALA A 39 16.13 -0.62 -7.32
C ALA A 39 14.79 -0.17 -7.96
N ASN A 40 14.19 -0.97 -8.84
CA ASN A 40 12.93 -0.62 -9.51
C ASN A 40 11.70 -1.20 -8.80
N ASN A 41 11.75 -2.49 -8.49
CA ASN A 41 10.66 -3.22 -7.86
C ASN A 41 11.25 -4.10 -6.76
N ILE A 42 10.49 -4.26 -5.68
CA ILE A 42 10.89 -5.07 -4.53
C ILE A 42 10.86 -6.55 -4.97
N ASP A 43 11.89 -7.31 -4.58
CA ASP A 43 12.09 -8.72 -4.96
C ASP A 43 12.16 -9.01 -6.48
N VAL A 44 12.54 -8.00 -7.28
CA VAL A 44 12.76 -8.09 -8.73
C VAL A 44 14.12 -7.48 -9.11
N PRO A 45 15.05 -8.21 -9.76
CA PRO A 45 14.94 -9.61 -10.17
C PRO A 45 14.91 -10.58 -8.98
N THR A 46 14.11 -11.65 -9.08
CA THR A 46 13.86 -12.60 -7.98
C THR A 46 15.13 -13.29 -7.50
N ALA A 47 15.93 -13.83 -8.43
CA ALA A 47 17.17 -14.52 -8.09
C ALA A 47 18.21 -13.59 -7.44
N TYR A 48 18.23 -12.32 -7.85
CA TYR A 48 19.16 -11.33 -7.31
C TYR A 48 18.83 -11.01 -5.84
N TYR A 49 17.56 -10.75 -5.52
CA TYR A 49 17.11 -10.55 -4.14
C TYR A 49 17.37 -11.78 -3.28
N GLN A 50 17.04 -12.98 -3.77
CA GLN A 50 17.30 -14.23 -3.05
C GLN A 50 18.80 -14.40 -2.76
N GLN A 51 19.68 -14.11 -3.73
CA GLN A 51 21.13 -14.18 -3.54
C GLN A 51 21.64 -13.16 -2.51
N LYS A 52 21.13 -11.92 -2.55
CA LYS A 52 21.62 -10.82 -1.72
C LYS A 52 21.07 -10.80 -0.30
N ARG A 53 19.85 -11.32 -0.09
CA ARG A 53 19.15 -11.26 1.20
C ARG A 53 18.79 -12.61 1.78
N GLY A 54 18.47 -13.59 0.94
CA GLY A 54 18.06 -14.92 1.39
C GLY A 54 16.66 -14.98 2.00
N HIS A 55 15.90 -13.87 1.98
CA HIS A 55 14.52 -13.78 2.45
C HIS A 55 13.72 -12.80 1.57
N LYS A 56 12.39 -12.87 1.66
CA LYS A 56 11.49 -11.91 1.01
C LYS A 56 11.63 -10.51 1.62
N SER A 57 11.26 -9.51 0.83
CA SER A 57 11.29 -8.10 1.22
C SER A 57 9.89 -7.50 1.21
N TRP A 58 9.68 -6.45 2.03
CA TRP A 58 8.45 -5.67 2.11
C TRP A 58 7.20 -6.38 2.64
N TYR A 59 6.07 -5.68 2.63
CA TYR A 59 4.76 -6.21 3.03
C TYR A 59 4.25 -7.17 1.94
N LEU A 60 3.63 -8.28 2.34
CA LEU A 60 3.19 -9.34 1.44
C LEU A 60 1.66 -9.41 1.37
N GLY A 61 1.10 -9.81 0.23
CA GLY A 61 -0.34 -10.06 0.11
C GLY A 61 -1.20 -8.80 0.09
N MET A 62 -0.64 -7.66 -0.32
CA MET A 62 -1.44 -6.46 -0.58
C MET A 62 -2.40 -6.74 -1.74
N GLN A 63 -3.61 -6.21 -1.68
CA GLN A 63 -4.69 -6.54 -2.60
C GLN A 63 -5.01 -5.35 -3.49
N TYR A 64 -4.98 -5.54 -4.80
CA TYR A 64 -5.21 -4.51 -5.82
C TYR A 64 -6.28 -4.99 -6.79
N ALA A 65 -7.31 -4.19 -7.04
CA ALA A 65 -8.42 -4.60 -7.90
C ALA A 65 -8.63 -3.64 -9.07
N SER A 66 -9.04 -4.20 -10.20
CA SER A 66 -9.52 -3.44 -11.34
C SER A 66 -10.88 -2.81 -11.01
N ASN A 67 -11.11 -1.61 -11.51
CA ASN A 67 -12.40 -0.95 -11.48
C ASN A 67 -12.78 -0.54 -12.92
N ASN A 68 -14.07 -0.58 -13.25
CA ASN A 68 -14.57 -0.33 -14.60
C ASN A 68 -14.92 1.14 -14.89
N ALA A 69 -14.51 2.08 -14.03
CA ALA A 69 -14.70 3.52 -14.22
C ALA A 69 -13.85 4.09 -15.36
N CYS A 70 -12.81 3.38 -15.80
CA CYS A 70 -12.02 3.75 -16.96
C CYS A 70 -12.35 2.89 -18.17
N ALA A 71 -12.21 3.48 -19.37
CA ALA A 71 -12.35 2.75 -20.62
C ALA A 71 -11.37 1.57 -20.69
N GLN A 72 -11.85 0.46 -21.23
CA GLN A 72 -11.04 -0.73 -21.44
C GLN A 72 -9.97 -0.49 -22.51
N ASN A 73 -8.81 -1.06 -22.28
CA ASN A 73 -7.67 -1.07 -23.17
C ASN A 73 -7.03 -2.46 -23.13
N THR A 74 -7.10 -3.16 -24.27
CA THR A 74 -6.58 -4.53 -24.40
C THR A 74 -5.08 -4.63 -24.16
N SER A 75 -4.31 -3.54 -24.33
CA SER A 75 -2.88 -3.52 -23.99
C SER A 75 -2.60 -3.55 -22.49
N LEU A 76 -3.58 -3.22 -21.65
CA LEU A 76 -3.50 -3.28 -20.18
C LEU A 76 -4.04 -4.61 -19.62
N GLN A 77 -4.67 -5.42 -20.47
CA GLN A 77 -5.31 -6.66 -20.07
C GLN A 77 -4.28 -7.71 -19.66
N GLN A 78 -4.53 -8.38 -18.54
CA GLN A 78 -3.70 -9.46 -18.03
C GLN A 78 -4.45 -10.79 -17.98
N SER A 79 -3.68 -11.88 -18.08
CA SER A 79 -4.13 -13.24 -17.84
C SER A 79 -3.56 -13.74 -16.52
N TYR A 80 -4.44 -14.21 -15.63
CA TYR A 80 -4.06 -14.80 -14.35
C TYR A 80 -2.98 -15.90 -14.51
N ASN A 81 -3.21 -16.85 -15.43
CA ASN A 81 -2.31 -17.97 -15.66
C ASN A 81 -0.92 -17.51 -16.10
N THR A 82 -0.86 -16.47 -16.93
CA THR A 82 0.42 -15.91 -17.41
C THR A 82 1.20 -15.28 -16.27
N ILE A 83 0.55 -14.47 -15.44
CA ILE A 83 1.22 -13.77 -14.32
C ILE A 83 1.66 -14.76 -13.24
N VAL A 84 0.82 -15.73 -12.88
CA VAL A 84 1.19 -16.77 -11.91
C VAL A 84 2.37 -17.60 -12.41
N ALA A 85 2.37 -17.99 -13.69
CA ALA A 85 3.50 -18.72 -14.29
C ALA A 85 4.79 -17.88 -14.25
N SER A 86 4.71 -16.58 -14.53
CA SER A 86 5.85 -15.66 -14.48
C SER A 86 6.42 -15.53 -13.06
N ILE A 87 5.59 -15.25 -12.06
CA ILE A 87 6.03 -15.14 -10.66
C ILE A 87 6.65 -16.46 -10.18
N LYS A 88 6.04 -17.59 -10.53
CA LYS A 88 6.55 -18.92 -10.18
C LYS A 88 7.90 -19.23 -10.83
N ALA A 89 8.10 -18.80 -12.08
CA ALA A 89 9.38 -18.95 -12.76
C ALA A 89 10.48 -18.06 -12.16
N GLY A 90 10.09 -16.98 -11.49
CA GLY A 90 10.98 -15.95 -10.98
C GLY A 90 11.29 -14.91 -12.05
N ILE A 91 11.07 -13.64 -11.71
CA ILE A 91 11.23 -12.55 -12.66
C ILE A 91 12.72 -12.25 -12.83
N THR A 92 13.22 -12.33 -14.06
CA THR A 92 14.62 -12.09 -14.41
C THR A 92 14.89 -10.66 -14.82
N ASP A 93 13.86 -9.95 -15.29
CA ASP A 93 13.95 -8.56 -15.72
C ASP A 93 14.29 -7.63 -14.55
N ASN A 94 14.95 -6.52 -14.86
CA ASN A 94 15.31 -5.53 -13.84
C ASN A 94 14.13 -4.68 -13.36
N SER A 95 13.02 -4.69 -14.11
CA SER A 95 11.80 -3.98 -13.78
C SER A 95 10.60 -4.80 -14.20
N CYS A 96 9.50 -4.60 -13.48
CA CYS A 96 8.24 -5.25 -13.77
C CYS A 96 7.63 -4.76 -15.09
N THR A 97 6.97 -5.66 -15.81
CA THR A 97 6.10 -5.34 -16.94
C THR A 97 4.71 -5.94 -16.70
N LEU A 98 3.71 -5.47 -17.46
CA LEU A 98 2.37 -6.06 -17.42
C LEU A 98 2.31 -7.53 -17.88
N LYS A 99 3.40 -8.07 -18.44
CA LYS A 99 3.48 -9.50 -18.81
C LYS A 99 4.16 -10.34 -17.74
N THR A 100 4.96 -9.72 -16.88
CA THR A 100 5.82 -10.42 -15.93
C THR A 100 5.37 -10.28 -14.48
N CYS A 101 4.69 -9.19 -14.14
CA CYS A 101 4.21 -8.89 -12.79
C CYS A 101 2.70 -8.64 -12.75
N PRO A 102 2.07 -8.68 -11.55
CA PRO A 102 0.72 -8.18 -11.34
C PRO A 102 0.59 -6.74 -11.84
N ALA A 103 -0.61 -6.32 -12.26
CA ALA A 103 -0.83 -4.99 -12.82
C ALA A 103 -0.50 -3.85 -11.84
N SER A 104 -0.42 -4.16 -10.54
CA SER A 104 0.02 -3.24 -9.51
C SER A 104 1.53 -3.00 -9.47
N TYR A 105 2.33 -3.77 -10.23
CA TYR A 105 3.79 -3.81 -10.17
C TYR A 105 4.36 -4.27 -8.81
N ASP A 106 3.51 -4.82 -7.94
CA ASP A 106 3.88 -5.52 -6.72
C ASP A 106 3.84 -7.03 -6.96
N VAL A 107 5.01 -7.68 -6.95
CA VAL A 107 5.14 -9.13 -7.14
C VAL A 107 4.62 -9.95 -5.97
N HIS A 108 4.43 -9.31 -4.81
CA HIS A 108 3.84 -9.93 -3.63
C HIS A 108 2.35 -9.61 -3.48
N SER A 109 1.74 -8.99 -4.49
CA SER A 109 0.29 -8.80 -4.53
C SER A 109 -0.40 -10.14 -4.28
N ASP A 110 -1.49 -10.12 -3.51
CA ASP A 110 -2.41 -11.24 -3.48
C ASP A 110 -2.97 -11.44 -4.89
N LEU A 111 -3.11 -12.71 -5.28
CA LEU A 111 -3.64 -13.16 -6.56
C LEU A 111 -4.84 -14.09 -6.38
N ALA A 112 -5.39 -14.21 -5.17
CA ALA A 112 -6.61 -14.97 -4.92
C ALA A 112 -7.83 -14.29 -5.57
N LEU A 113 -8.93 -15.03 -5.65
CA LEU A 113 -10.23 -14.49 -6.07
C LEU A 113 -10.67 -13.37 -5.13
N ILE A 114 -11.21 -12.30 -5.70
CA ILE A 114 -11.79 -11.19 -4.93
C ILE A 114 -12.94 -11.73 -4.09
N ASP A 115 -12.84 -11.56 -2.77
CA ASP A 115 -13.79 -12.06 -1.77
C ASP A 115 -14.11 -13.56 -1.88
N GLY A 116 -13.21 -14.35 -2.48
CA GLY A 116 -13.39 -15.78 -2.72
C GLY A 116 -14.53 -16.13 -3.69
N LYS A 117 -14.96 -15.17 -4.51
CA LYS A 117 -16.14 -15.29 -5.39
C LYS A 117 -15.79 -14.92 -6.84
N GLY A 118 -16.64 -15.39 -7.76
CA GLY A 118 -16.54 -15.02 -9.17
C GLY A 118 -15.27 -15.51 -9.85
N THR A 119 -14.79 -14.72 -10.82
CA THR A 119 -13.61 -15.03 -11.65
C THR A 119 -12.50 -13.99 -11.56
N ASP A 120 -12.77 -12.85 -10.92
CA ASP A 120 -11.83 -11.76 -10.82
C ASP A 120 -10.84 -12.03 -9.68
N HIS A 121 -9.57 -11.76 -9.96
CA HIS A 121 -8.47 -12.00 -9.03
C HIS A 121 -7.87 -10.66 -8.62
N TRP A 122 -7.42 -10.58 -7.37
CA TRP A 122 -6.54 -9.50 -6.94
C TRP A 122 -5.27 -9.48 -7.81
N GLY A 123 -4.68 -8.31 -7.99
CA GLY A 123 -3.44 -8.09 -8.74
C GLY A 123 -3.55 -8.28 -10.26
N ILE A 124 -4.66 -8.80 -10.80
CA ILE A 124 -4.82 -9.09 -12.23
C ILE A 124 -5.80 -8.10 -12.88
N ASN A 125 -5.34 -7.41 -13.91
CA ASN A 125 -6.20 -6.52 -14.69
C ASN A 125 -6.94 -7.27 -15.82
N THR A 126 -7.90 -8.12 -15.46
CA THR A 126 -8.64 -8.96 -16.42
C THR A 126 -9.45 -8.13 -17.44
N ASN A 127 -9.91 -6.94 -17.04
CA ASN A 127 -10.72 -6.06 -17.90
C ASN A 127 -9.90 -5.06 -18.72
N GLY A 128 -8.59 -4.96 -18.47
CA GLY A 128 -7.72 -3.99 -19.13
C GLY A 128 -8.11 -2.53 -18.85
N THR A 129 -8.56 -2.21 -17.64
CA THR A 129 -8.95 -0.84 -17.27
C THR A 129 -7.83 -0.13 -16.51
N CYS A 130 -8.07 1.07 -15.99
CA CYS A 130 -7.11 1.68 -15.07
C CYS A 130 -6.99 0.83 -13.79
N PHE A 131 -5.75 0.65 -13.35
CA PHE A 131 -5.43 -0.28 -12.28
C PHE A 131 -4.60 0.41 -11.20
N PRO A 132 -4.83 0.10 -9.91
CA PRO A 132 -4.06 0.68 -8.82
C PRO A 132 -2.65 0.10 -8.79
N VAL A 133 -1.65 0.97 -8.80
CA VAL A 133 -0.23 0.59 -8.75
C VAL A 133 0.34 0.81 -7.36
N MET A 134 1.29 -0.03 -6.96
CA MET A 134 2.06 0.18 -5.74
C MET A 134 2.79 1.52 -5.84
N ASN A 135 2.75 2.30 -4.76
CA ASN A 135 3.52 3.52 -4.69
C ASN A 135 4.97 3.22 -4.26
N SER A 136 5.94 3.64 -5.06
CA SER A 136 7.36 3.48 -4.73
C SER A 136 7.82 4.34 -3.55
N TYR A 137 7.03 5.33 -3.13
CA TYR A 137 7.26 6.07 -1.89
C TYR A 137 6.95 5.20 -0.66
N THR A 138 8.00 4.75 0.03
CA THR A 138 7.91 3.79 1.15
C THR A 138 7.98 4.45 2.53
N GLY A 139 7.81 5.78 2.62
CA GLY A 139 7.74 6.53 3.87
C GLY A 139 8.99 7.36 4.19
N ALA A 140 9.26 7.59 5.47
CA ALA A 140 10.31 8.49 5.94
C ALA A 140 10.98 7.99 7.24
N TYR A 141 12.23 8.37 7.47
CA TYR A 141 12.92 8.09 8.72
C TYR A 141 12.72 9.26 9.69
N LEU A 142 12.08 8.99 10.83
CA LEU A 142 11.76 10.00 11.83
C LEU A 142 12.79 9.98 12.95
N CYS A 143 13.23 11.16 13.38
CA CYS A 143 14.23 11.33 14.42
C CYS A 143 13.87 12.45 15.38
N ASP A 144 14.31 12.31 16.63
CA ASP A 144 14.43 13.42 17.56
C ASP A 144 15.53 14.42 17.12
N PRO A 145 15.47 15.70 17.53
CA PRO A 145 16.45 16.72 17.12
C PRO A 145 17.90 16.44 17.56
N ASP A 146 18.11 15.61 18.58
CA ASP A 146 19.45 15.33 19.11
C ASP A 146 20.09 14.07 18.52
N ASN A 147 19.38 13.42 17.59
CA ASN A 147 19.78 12.15 17.01
C ASN A 147 20.97 12.29 16.06
N THR A 148 21.92 11.35 16.13
CA THR A 148 23.13 11.34 15.30
C THR A 148 23.05 10.35 14.13
N ASN A 149 21.93 9.66 13.94
CA ASN A 149 21.77 8.68 12.88
C ASN A 149 21.77 9.38 11.50
N LEU A 150 22.59 8.88 10.57
CA LEU A 150 22.77 9.47 9.24
C LEU A 150 21.49 9.45 8.37
N LYS A 151 20.50 8.64 8.75
CA LYS A 151 19.20 8.57 8.05
C LYS A 151 18.25 9.70 8.46
N CYS A 152 18.56 10.43 9.54
CA CYS A 152 17.81 11.63 9.90
C CYS A 152 17.99 12.71 8.83
N THR A 153 16.96 13.51 8.57
CA THR A 153 17.04 14.64 7.63
C THR A 153 18.12 15.65 8.02
N SER A 154 18.37 15.81 9.32
CA SER A 154 19.41 16.70 9.85
C SER A 154 20.05 16.05 11.08
N PRO A 155 20.97 15.10 10.89
CA PRO A 155 21.64 14.42 12.00
C PRO A 155 22.46 15.44 12.81
N ARG A 156 22.33 15.40 14.14
CA ARG A 156 23.16 16.22 15.02
C ARG A 156 24.62 15.79 14.88
N ASN A 157 25.50 16.74 14.57
CA ASN A 157 26.94 16.50 14.51
C ASN A 157 27.56 16.50 15.92
N SER A 158 28.82 16.07 16.03
CA SER A 158 29.56 16.00 17.30
C SER A 158 29.78 17.36 17.97
N SER A 159 29.80 18.44 17.21
CA SER A 159 30.09 19.80 17.68
C SER A 159 28.87 20.56 18.17
N THR A 160 27.66 20.11 17.80
CA THR A 160 26.40 20.71 18.24
C THR A 160 25.95 20.07 19.56
N PRO A 161 25.81 20.85 20.66
CA PRO A 161 25.31 20.33 21.93
C PRO A 161 23.88 19.76 21.81
N LYS A 162 23.53 18.81 22.68
CA LYS A 162 22.16 18.29 22.77
C LYS A 162 21.21 19.38 23.25
N SER A 163 20.09 19.56 22.54
CA SER A 163 19.01 20.45 22.94
C SER A 163 18.21 19.91 24.13
N SER A 164 18.12 18.57 24.26
CA SER A 164 17.26 17.85 25.19
C SER A 164 15.77 18.26 25.09
N ALA A 165 15.34 18.71 23.91
CA ALA A 165 13.97 19.21 23.70
C ALA A 165 12.90 18.11 23.87
N MET A 166 13.27 16.83 23.68
CA MET A 166 12.37 15.69 23.86
C MET A 166 13.14 14.40 24.15
N SER A 167 12.41 13.34 24.50
CA SER A 167 12.97 12.00 24.66
C SER A 167 13.54 11.49 23.32
N SER A 168 14.64 10.75 23.37
CA SER A 168 15.29 10.25 22.16
C SER A 168 14.43 9.20 21.46
N PHE A 169 14.31 9.33 20.14
CA PHE A 169 13.73 8.32 19.27
C PHE A 169 14.35 8.44 17.88
N ASN A 170 14.47 7.31 17.20
CA ASN A 170 14.67 7.26 15.76
C ASN A 170 14.07 5.97 15.24
N TYR A 171 13.23 6.07 14.22
CA TYR A 171 12.63 4.90 13.60
C TYR A 171 12.18 5.20 12.19
N GLN A 172 12.10 4.14 11.40
CA GLN A 172 11.53 4.18 10.08
C GLN A 172 10.00 4.19 10.18
N MET A 173 9.33 5.07 9.44
CA MET A 173 7.87 5.08 9.30
C MET A 173 7.54 4.77 7.84
N ASP A 174 6.64 3.81 7.63
CA ASP A 174 6.27 3.35 6.30
C ASP A 174 4.96 3.91 5.84
N ALA A 175 4.86 4.17 4.53
CA ALA A 175 3.63 4.52 3.87
C ALA A 175 3.19 3.35 2.97
N ILE A 176 2.30 2.47 3.47
CA ILE A 176 1.64 1.50 2.58
C ILE A 176 0.60 2.27 1.77
N SER A 177 0.78 2.32 0.46
CA SER A 177 -0.09 3.11 -0.39
C SER A 177 -0.15 2.61 -1.81
N SER A 178 -1.24 2.97 -2.47
CA SER A 178 -1.46 2.73 -3.87
C SER A 178 -1.93 4.00 -4.57
N ASN A 179 -1.46 4.16 -5.80
CA ASN A 179 -1.87 5.21 -6.72
C ASN A 179 -2.86 4.61 -7.72
N TRP A 180 -4.08 5.12 -7.73
CA TRP A 180 -5.07 4.82 -8.75
C TRP A 180 -5.26 6.05 -9.66
N PRO A 181 -5.20 5.91 -11.00
CA PRO A 181 -5.34 7.05 -11.90
C PRO A 181 -6.71 7.71 -11.76
N VAL A 182 -6.73 9.01 -11.43
CA VAL A 182 -7.99 9.77 -11.38
C VAL A 182 -8.51 9.98 -12.80
N HIS A 183 -9.65 9.37 -13.13
CA HIS A 183 -10.32 9.53 -14.42
C HIS A 183 -11.05 10.88 -14.51
N LEU A 184 -11.30 11.33 -15.74
CA LEU A 184 -12.01 12.59 -16.02
C LEU A 184 -13.40 12.64 -15.35
N GLY A 185 -14.06 11.49 -15.19
CA GLY A 185 -15.37 11.41 -14.52
C GLY A 185 -15.37 11.97 -13.10
N ALA A 186 -14.27 11.85 -12.36
CA ALA A 186 -14.13 12.43 -11.02
C ALA A 186 -14.09 13.98 -11.01
N TYR A 187 -13.90 14.61 -12.18
CA TYR A 187 -13.97 16.08 -12.35
C TYR A 187 -15.29 16.54 -12.98
N LEU A 188 -16.04 15.62 -13.60
CA LEU A 188 -17.27 15.93 -14.31
C LEU A 188 -18.52 15.65 -13.48
N ASP A 189 -18.43 14.72 -12.53
CA ASP A 189 -19.56 14.32 -11.69
C ASP A 189 -19.09 13.83 -10.30
N PHE A 190 -20.06 13.59 -9.41
CA PHE A 190 -19.82 12.99 -8.10
C PHE A 190 -19.44 11.51 -8.24
N VAL A 191 -18.42 11.11 -7.49
CA VAL A 191 -18.02 9.71 -7.34
C VAL A 191 -18.15 9.29 -5.88
N THR A 192 -18.48 8.03 -5.65
CA THR A 192 -18.61 7.48 -4.30
C THR A 192 -17.30 6.83 -3.88
N TYR A 193 -16.46 7.59 -3.18
CA TYR A 193 -15.24 7.03 -2.57
C TYR A 193 -15.54 6.48 -1.17
N GLN A 194 -15.21 5.22 -0.93
CA GLN A 194 -15.52 4.51 0.31
C GLN A 194 -14.24 3.97 0.95
N LEU A 195 -14.20 4.05 2.28
CA LEU A 195 -13.22 3.37 3.11
C LEU A 195 -13.97 2.35 3.95
N GLU A 196 -13.68 1.08 3.74
CA GLU A 196 -14.11 0.01 4.62
C GLU A 196 -12.96 -0.35 5.55
N TRP A 197 -13.27 -0.48 6.84
CA TRP A 197 -12.30 -0.83 7.87
C TRP A 197 -12.94 -1.82 8.82
N VAL A 198 -12.48 -3.06 8.72
CA VAL A 198 -12.88 -4.17 9.58
C VAL A 198 -11.76 -4.39 10.59
N THR A 199 -12.08 -4.46 11.88
CA THR A 199 -11.11 -4.70 12.97
C THR A 199 -11.15 -6.15 13.46
N GLY A 200 -10.20 -6.55 14.32
CA GLY A 200 -10.11 -7.91 14.86
C GLY A 200 -9.21 -8.86 14.07
N LYS A 201 -9.30 -10.17 14.33
CA LYS A 201 -8.28 -11.15 13.88
C LYS A 201 -8.08 -11.22 12.36
N ASN A 202 -9.17 -11.05 11.60
CA ASN A 202 -9.16 -11.04 10.13
C ASN A 202 -9.45 -9.62 9.62
N CYS A 203 -8.81 -8.61 10.22
CA CYS A 203 -9.02 -7.22 9.87
C CYS A 203 -8.47 -6.85 8.49
N TYR A 204 -9.00 -5.77 7.93
CA TYR A 204 -8.47 -5.15 6.73
C TYR A 204 -8.90 -3.69 6.65
N VAL A 205 -8.16 -2.92 5.86
CA VAL A 205 -8.58 -1.59 5.40
C VAL A 205 -8.65 -1.61 3.88
N ARG A 206 -9.82 -1.31 3.34
CA ARG A 206 -10.14 -1.38 1.91
C ARG A 206 -10.64 -0.03 1.41
N TRP A 207 -10.04 0.46 0.33
CA TRP A 207 -10.50 1.61 -0.43
C TRP A 207 -11.32 1.12 -1.62
N MET A 208 -12.48 1.73 -1.82
CA MET A 208 -13.41 1.39 -2.88
C MET A 208 -13.87 2.64 -3.62
N LEU A 209 -14.26 2.45 -4.88
CA LEU A 209 -14.88 3.46 -5.72
C LEU A 209 -16.15 2.87 -6.31
N ASP A 210 -17.27 3.54 -6.08
CA ASP A 210 -18.60 3.14 -6.53
C ASP A 210 -18.93 1.68 -6.16
N GLY A 211 -18.62 1.32 -4.91
CA GLY A 211 -18.85 -0.01 -4.36
C GLY A 211 -17.89 -1.11 -4.82
N SER A 212 -16.93 -0.79 -5.71
CA SER A 212 -15.93 -1.76 -6.18
C SER A 212 -14.57 -1.53 -5.52
N PRO A 213 -13.87 -2.58 -5.07
CA PRO A 213 -12.57 -2.44 -4.43
C PRO A 213 -11.51 -1.87 -5.39
N LEU A 214 -10.62 -1.06 -4.84
CA LEU A 214 -9.41 -0.57 -5.52
C LEU A 214 -8.17 -1.15 -4.86
N PHE A 215 -8.06 -0.99 -3.55
CA PHE A 215 -6.88 -1.37 -2.79
C PHE A 215 -7.32 -1.89 -1.43
N GLU A 216 -6.70 -2.96 -0.96
CA GLU A 216 -6.90 -3.49 0.38
C GLU A 216 -5.57 -3.86 1.01
N VAL A 217 -5.46 -3.55 2.29
CA VAL A 217 -4.36 -3.98 3.15
C VAL A 217 -4.95 -4.91 4.21
N PRO A 218 -4.84 -6.23 4.01
CA PRO A 218 -5.26 -7.18 5.02
C PRO A 218 -4.29 -7.17 6.20
N ALA A 219 -4.78 -7.53 7.39
CA ALA A 219 -3.98 -7.58 8.62
C ALA A 219 -2.72 -8.43 8.46
N THR A 220 -2.85 -9.56 7.75
CA THR A 220 -1.78 -10.51 7.47
C THR A 220 -0.61 -9.85 6.74
N SER A 221 -0.86 -8.86 5.86
CA SER A 221 0.22 -8.12 5.21
C SER A 221 1.11 -7.38 6.19
N VAL A 222 0.54 -6.91 7.30
CA VAL A 222 1.24 -6.11 8.32
C VAL A 222 1.77 -6.98 9.45
N ILE A 223 1.08 -8.07 9.79
CA ILE A 223 1.43 -8.94 10.92
C ILE A 223 2.41 -10.03 10.48
N ASP A 224 2.19 -10.65 9.31
CA ASP A 224 2.99 -11.76 8.78
C ASP A 224 4.11 -11.26 7.85
N ILE A 225 4.94 -10.38 8.39
CA ILE A 225 6.05 -9.78 7.65
C ILE A 225 7.23 -10.74 7.46
N PRO A 226 8.02 -10.56 6.38
CA PRO A 226 9.23 -11.35 6.19
C PRO A 226 10.22 -11.22 7.35
N GLN A 227 10.90 -12.32 7.65
CA GLN A 227 11.94 -12.41 8.67
C GLN A 227 13.20 -13.02 8.07
N ASN A 228 14.35 -12.47 8.43
CA ASN A 228 15.65 -13.11 8.27
C ASN A 228 15.86 -14.16 9.38
N SER A 229 17.00 -14.86 9.34
CA SER A 229 17.35 -15.87 10.34
C SER A 229 17.45 -15.32 11.77
N ALA A 230 17.76 -14.03 11.92
CA ALA A 230 17.85 -13.33 13.21
C ALA A 230 16.50 -12.78 13.71
N LYS A 231 15.43 -12.89 12.93
CA LYS A 231 14.11 -12.30 13.20
C LYS A 231 14.19 -10.80 13.51
N SER A 232 14.97 -10.07 12.72
CA SER A 232 15.26 -8.65 12.92
C SER A 232 14.10 -7.70 12.56
N ASN A 233 13.08 -8.18 11.85
CA ASN A 233 11.97 -7.34 11.43
C ASN A 233 10.96 -7.17 12.58
N PRO A 234 10.76 -5.96 13.11
CA PRO A 234 9.83 -5.77 14.22
C PRO A 234 8.41 -6.15 13.82
N VAL A 235 7.79 -7.05 14.61
CA VAL A 235 6.38 -7.40 14.45
C VAL A 235 5.54 -6.14 14.57
N LYS A 236 4.55 -6.01 13.69
CA LYS A 236 3.64 -4.85 13.65
C LYS A 236 2.25 -5.29 14.07
N ALA A 237 1.47 -4.33 14.53
CA ALA A 237 0.04 -4.50 14.76
C ALA A 237 -0.73 -3.74 13.67
N MET A 238 -1.87 -4.28 13.29
CA MET A 238 -2.79 -3.57 12.40
C MET A 238 -3.43 -2.39 13.14
N LEU A 239 -3.97 -1.44 12.37
CA LEU A 239 -4.72 -0.32 12.92
C LEU A 239 -6.05 -0.83 13.51
N GLU A 240 -6.19 -0.80 14.84
CA GLU A 240 -7.35 -1.33 15.57
C GLU A 240 -8.29 -0.23 16.11
N GLU A 241 -7.88 1.04 16.11
CA GLU A 241 -8.68 2.14 16.66
C GLU A 241 -9.05 3.19 15.61
N PRO A 242 -10.31 3.68 15.56
CA PRO A 242 -10.79 4.59 14.53
C PRO A 242 -9.97 5.88 14.46
N MET A 243 -9.62 6.27 13.24
CA MET A 243 -8.91 7.52 12.95
C MET A 243 -9.78 8.75 13.19
N VAL A 244 -9.14 9.86 13.56
CA VAL A 244 -9.76 11.19 13.53
C VAL A 244 -9.75 11.71 12.09
N ASP A 245 -10.94 11.93 11.51
CA ASP A 245 -11.06 12.59 10.21
C ASP A 245 -10.61 14.06 10.30
N ARG A 246 -9.57 14.44 9.53
CA ARG A 246 -9.09 15.84 9.46
C ARG A 246 -9.88 16.71 8.47
N ARG A 247 -10.69 16.15 7.57
CA ARG A 247 -11.58 16.92 6.67
C ARG A 247 -12.72 17.60 7.42
N THR A 248 -13.03 17.13 8.64
CA THR A 248 -14.02 17.76 9.53
C THR A 248 -13.73 19.24 9.87
N ARG A 249 -12.56 19.80 9.52
CA ARG A 249 -12.28 21.24 9.68
C ARG A 249 -12.77 22.13 8.53
N ARG A 250 -13.14 21.58 7.35
CA ARG A 250 -13.67 22.36 6.20
C ARG A 250 -14.78 21.67 5.41
N ILE A 251 -15.26 20.49 5.80
CA ILE A 251 -16.27 19.76 5.01
C ILE A 251 -17.57 20.55 4.83
N ASN A 252 -17.91 21.42 5.79
CA ASN A 252 -19.05 22.33 5.72
C ASN A 252 -18.95 23.33 4.55
N GLU A 253 -17.75 23.61 4.03
CA GLU A 253 -17.54 24.51 2.87
C GLU A 253 -17.89 23.83 1.53
N TYR A 254 -18.07 22.49 1.52
CA TYR A 254 -18.34 21.67 0.34
C TYR A 254 -19.68 20.92 0.40
N GLU A 255 -20.48 21.15 1.44
CA GLU A 255 -21.85 20.63 1.53
C GLU A 255 -22.85 21.56 0.84
N ASN A 256 -23.81 20.99 0.11
CA ASN A 256 -25.03 21.67 -0.34
C ASN A 256 -26.27 20.83 0.03
N SER A 257 -27.44 21.17 -0.51
CA SER A 257 -28.68 20.41 -0.28
C SER A 257 -28.60 18.97 -0.81
N ASP A 258 -27.74 18.73 -1.78
CA ASP A 258 -27.69 17.49 -2.56
C ASP A 258 -26.51 16.59 -2.14
N ASN A 259 -25.52 17.16 -1.43
CA ASN A 259 -24.30 16.49 -0.97
C ASN A 259 -24.08 16.75 0.52
N LYS A 260 -24.93 16.15 1.36
CA LYS A 260 -24.76 16.16 2.82
C LYS A 260 -23.77 15.10 3.25
N TRP A 261 -22.67 15.52 3.88
CA TRP A 261 -21.76 14.58 4.50
C TRP A 261 -22.41 13.97 5.74
N LYS A 262 -22.18 12.67 5.94
CA LYS A 262 -22.61 11.94 7.13
C LYS A 262 -21.40 11.30 7.79
N LYS A 263 -21.13 11.69 9.03
CA LYS A 263 -20.14 11.01 9.87
C LYS A 263 -20.70 9.65 10.28
N LEU A 264 -20.08 8.58 9.80
CA LEU A 264 -20.33 7.24 10.33
C LEU A 264 -19.28 6.97 11.41
N ILE A 265 -19.69 7.05 12.69
CA ILE A 265 -18.88 6.59 13.82
C ILE A 265 -19.50 5.29 14.30
N GLY A 266 -18.89 4.15 13.93
CA GLY A 266 -19.23 2.86 14.51
C GLY A 266 -18.37 2.59 15.74
N LYS A 267 -18.99 2.29 16.89
CA LYS A 267 -18.31 1.58 17.99
C LYS A 267 -18.45 0.09 17.70
N ALA A 268 -17.36 -0.59 17.38
CA ALA A 268 -17.35 -2.05 17.29
C ALA A 268 -17.22 -2.65 18.70
N PHE A 269 -18.36 -2.97 19.33
CA PHE A 269 -18.42 -3.99 20.38
C PHE A 269 -19.50 -4.98 19.94
N CYS A 270 -19.10 -6.15 19.44
CA CYS A 270 -20.03 -7.23 19.11
C CYS A 270 -19.73 -8.40 20.05
N ASN A 271 -20.73 -8.87 20.81
CA ASN A 271 -20.57 -9.99 21.74
C ASN A 271 -21.35 -11.25 21.31
N PRO A 272 -22.46 -11.16 20.54
CA PRO A 272 -22.95 -12.30 19.76
C PRO A 272 -23.11 -12.01 18.25
N SER A 273 -23.04 -13.06 17.44
CA SER A 273 -22.89 -13.07 15.98
C SER A 273 -24.05 -12.48 15.15
N ASN A 274 -25.07 -11.90 15.79
CA ASN A 274 -26.31 -11.48 15.16
C ASN A 274 -26.40 -9.95 14.96
N ASP A 275 -25.46 -9.19 15.53
CA ASP A 275 -25.47 -7.72 15.53
C ASP A 275 -24.74 -7.11 14.31
N CYS A 276 -24.17 -7.93 13.42
CA CYS A 276 -23.38 -7.46 12.27
C CYS A 276 -24.17 -7.38 10.95
N ILE A 277 -25.50 -7.52 10.96
CA ILE A 277 -26.32 -7.32 9.77
C ILE A 277 -26.86 -5.90 9.79
N ILE A 278 -26.33 -5.04 8.92
CA ILE A 278 -27.00 -3.78 8.56
C ILE A 278 -28.22 -4.18 7.72
N ASP A 279 -29.35 -4.43 8.38
CA ASP A 279 -30.58 -4.80 7.71
C ASP A 279 -31.14 -3.58 6.94
N GLY A 280 -31.37 -3.80 5.65
CA GLY A 280 -31.69 -2.79 4.67
C GLY A 280 -33.15 -2.36 4.76
N ASN A 281 -33.47 -1.42 5.65
CA ASN A 281 -34.74 -0.70 5.57
C ASN A 281 -34.57 0.80 5.78
N GLN A 282 -34.40 1.48 4.64
CA GLN A 282 -34.67 2.91 4.50
C GLN A 282 -36.12 3.22 4.93
N LYS A 283 -36.33 4.29 5.69
CA LYS A 283 -37.56 5.09 5.58
C LYS A 283 -37.20 6.55 5.36
N LYS A 284 -37.71 7.07 4.25
CA LYS A 284 -37.83 8.48 3.89
C LYS A 284 -38.45 9.29 5.05
N LEU A 285 -37.82 10.41 5.37
CA LEU A 285 -38.37 11.76 5.29
C LEU A 285 -37.19 12.74 5.18
#